data_AF-A0A8B7EAR7-F1
#
_entry.id   AF-A0A8B7EAR7-F1
#
_cell.length_a   1.000
_cell.length_b   1.000
_cell.length_c   1.000
_cell.angle_alpha   90.00
_cell.angle_beta   90.00
_cell.angle_gamma   90.00
#
_symmetry.space_group_name_H-M   'P 1'
#
loop_
_entity.id
_entity.type
_entity.pdbx_description
1 polymer ?
#
loop_
_entity_poly.entity_id
_entity_poly.type
_entity_poly.pdbx_seq_one_letter_code
_entity_poly.pdbx_strand_id
1 'polypeptide(L)'
;MLECWNKDRGMRPRFSGVVSMLESWIRAPNLLLEKAASVVQNNDEKSVYTILQTISKWLEAIGMEKYANNFLEQGFATPRQILNVSFEDLLKLGIEPIGHRKKIYNAIQNTKVQ
;
A
#
# COMPACT_ATOMS: atom_id res chain seq x y z
N MET A 1 -10.43 -14.29 -7.16
CA MET A 1 -10.59 -15.43 -6.23
C MET A 1 -11.84 -15.36 -5.37
N LEU A 2 -12.45 -14.18 -5.15
CA LEU A 2 -13.77 -14.08 -4.48
C LEU A 2 -14.89 -14.85 -5.23
N GLU A 3 -14.75 -15.01 -6.54
CA GLU A 3 -15.66 -15.80 -7.38
C GLU A 3 -15.77 -17.27 -6.95
N CYS A 4 -14.74 -17.85 -6.34
CA CYS A 4 -14.78 -19.22 -5.82
C CYS A 4 -15.70 -19.35 -4.60
N TRP A 5 -15.99 -18.24 -3.92
CA TRP A 5 -16.86 -18.17 -2.74
C TRP A 5 -18.24 -17.58 -3.06
N ASN A 6 -18.63 -17.52 -4.33
CA ASN A 6 -19.94 -17.03 -4.72
C ASN A 6 -21.06 -17.85 -4.04
N LYS A 7 -22.12 -17.20 -3.56
CA LYS A 7 -23.25 -17.87 -2.90
C LYS A 7 -23.94 -18.85 -3.84
N ASP A 8 -24.07 -18.49 -5.11
CA ASP A 8 -24.56 -19.39 -6.16
C ASP A 8 -23.45 -20.35 -6.59
N ARG A 9 -23.73 -21.65 -6.52
CA ARG A 9 -22.78 -22.71 -6.92
C ARG A 9 -22.56 -22.75 -8.44
N GLY A 10 -23.56 -22.37 -9.24
CA GLY A 10 -23.46 -22.36 -10.70
C GLY A 10 -22.52 -21.27 -11.22
N MET A 11 -22.35 -20.19 -10.44
CA MET A 11 -21.50 -19.05 -10.77
C MET A 11 -20.04 -19.21 -10.33
N ARG A 12 -19.71 -20.28 -9.61
CA ARG A 12 -18.33 -20.55 -9.21
C ARG A 12 -17.54 -21.11 -10.39
N PRO A 13 -16.29 -20.68 -10.60
CA PRO A 13 -15.46 -21.24 -11.65
C PRO A 13 -15.21 -22.72 -11.40
N ARG A 14 -15.21 -23.51 -12.47
CA ARG A 14 -14.74 -24.91 -12.42
C ARG A 14 -13.25 -24.93 -12.13
N PHE A 15 -12.77 -26.05 -11.59
CA PHE A 15 -11.34 -26.22 -11.29
C PHE A 15 -10.46 -25.98 -12.52
N SER A 16 -10.86 -26.46 -13.70
CA SER A 16 -10.16 -26.19 -14.95
C SER A 16 -10.03 -24.70 -15.27
N GLY A 17 -11.09 -23.91 -15.03
CA GLY A 17 -11.04 -22.46 -15.21
C GLY A 17 -10.07 -21.77 -14.23
N VAL A 18 -10.02 -22.24 -12.99
CA VAL A 18 -9.06 -21.73 -11.98
C VAL A 18 -7.62 -22.04 -12.39
N VAL A 19 -7.33 -23.27 -12.84
CA VAL A 19 -6.00 -23.66 -13.31
C VAL A 19 -5.58 -22.81 -14.52
N SER A 20 -6.44 -22.65 -15.52
CA SER A 20 -6.13 -21.81 -16.69
C SER A 20 -5.86 -20.35 -16.33
N MET A 21 -6.58 -19.80 -15.34
CA MET A 21 -6.29 -18.45 -14.82
C MET A 21 -4.91 -18.37 -14.17
N LEU A 22 -4.57 -19.34 -13.32
CA LEU A 22 -3.27 -19.39 -12.65
C LEU A 22 -2.13 -19.54 -13.65
N GLU A 23 -2.26 -20.44 -14.63
CA GLU A 23 -1.26 -20.62 -15.68
C GLU A 23 -1.08 -19.37 -16.54
N SER A 24 -2.15 -18.61 -16.78
CA SER A 24 -2.08 -17.33 -17.49
C SER A 24 -1.27 -16.30 -16.68
N TRP A 25 -1.51 -16.20 -15.38
CA TRP A 25 -0.78 -15.28 -14.50
C TRP A 25 0.68 -15.66 -14.28
N ILE A 26 1.00 -16.96 -14.23
CA ILE A 26 2.38 -17.43 -14.14
C ILE A 26 3.15 -17.07 -15.42
N ARG A 27 2.50 -17.16 -16.59
CA ARG A 27 3.09 -16.78 -17.89
C ARG A 27 3.21 -15.27 -18.08
N ALA A 28 2.33 -14.47 -17.46
CA ALA A 28 2.31 -13.01 -17.59
C ALA A 28 2.13 -12.34 -16.20
N PRO A 29 3.21 -12.22 -15.41
CA PRO A 29 3.15 -11.71 -14.03
C PRO A 29 2.79 -10.22 -13.95
N ASN A 30 2.98 -9.44 -15.02
CA ASN A 30 2.59 -8.02 -15.10
C ASN A 30 1.07 -7.82 -14.97
N LEU A 31 0.25 -8.78 -15.43
CA LEU A 31 -1.21 -8.73 -15.29
C LEU A 31 -1.66 -8.79 -13.83
N LEU A 32 -0.86 -9.41 -12.95
CA LEU A 32 -1.10 -9.42 -11.51
C LEU A 32 -0.88 -8.02 -10.90
N LEU A 33 0.12 -7.27 -11.38
CA LEU A 33 0.35 -5.90 -10.93
C LEU A 33 -0.79 -4.97 -11.34
N GLU A 34 -1.27 -5.07 -12.59
CA GLU A 34 -2.39 -4.27 -13.08
C GLU A 34 -3.68 -4.58 -12.29
N LYS A 35 -3.94 -5.86 -12.04
CA LYS A 35 -5.12 -6.30 -11.28
C LYS A 35 -5.02 -5.97 -9.79
N ALA A 36 -3.82 -5.92 -9.21
CA ALA A 36 -3.60 -5.42 -7.86
C ALA A 36 -3.77 -3.90 -7.78
N ALA A 37 -3.32 -3.16 -8.79
CA ALA A 37 -3.50 -1.72 -8.89
C ALA A 37 -4.99 -1.34 -9.04
N SER A 38 -5.79 -2.12 -9.77
CA SER A 38 -7.23 -1.87 -9.91
C SER A 38 -8.02 -2.15 -8.63
N VAL A 39 -7.54 -3.02 -7.73
CA VAL A 39 -8.13 -3.18 -6.38
C VAL A 39 -7.95 -1.92 -5.53
N VAL A 40 -6.89 -1.14 -5.76
CA VAL A 40 -6.68 0.15 -5.09
C VAL A 40 -7.69 1.21 -5.55
N GLN A 41 -8.21 1.11 -6.79
CA GLN A 41 -9.08 2.12 -7.39
C GLN A 41 -10.60 1.89 -7.20
N ASN A 42 -11.04 0.78 -6.61
CA ASN A 42 -12.47 0.43 -6.56
C ASN A 42 -13.06 0.40 -5.14
N ASN A 43 -12.44 1.05 -4.15
CA ASN A 43 -12.96 1.14 -2.78
C ASN A 43 -12.44 2.39 -2.03
N ASP A 44 -12.55 3.55 -2.69
CA ASP A 44 -11.78 4.77 -2.36
C ASP A 44 -11.91 5.24 -0.90
N GLU A 45 -13.08 5.20 -0.25
CA GLU A 45 -13.17 5.77 1.11
C GLU A 45 -12.66 4.83 2.22
N LYS A 46 -13.04 3.55 2.18
CA LYS A 46 -12.68 2.59 3.23
C LYS A 46 -11.22 2.16 3.16
N SER A 47 -10.68 2.06 1.95
CA SER A 47 -9.27 1.76 1.72
C SER A 47 -8.39 2.91 2.20
N VAL A 48 -8.70 4.15 1.79
CA VAL A 48 -7.97 5.35 2.20
C VAL A 48 -8.02 5.55 3.71
N TYR A 49 -9.17 5.30 4.36
CA TYR A 49 -9.27 5.36 5.82
C TYR A 49 -8.34 4.36 6.52
N THR A 50 -8.27 3.13 6.03
CA THR A 50 -7.41 2.07 6.61
C THR A 50 -5.93 2.40 6.42
N ILE A 51 -5.58 2.94 5.25
CA ILE A 51 -4.23 3.42 4.91
C ILE A 51 -3.84 4.57 5.84
N LEU A 52 -4.68 5.60 5.94
CA LEU A 52 -4.44 6.75 6.81
C LEU A 52 -4.29 6.31 8.26
N GLN A 53 -5.14 5.40 8.75
CA GLN A 53 -5.02 4.87 10.11
C GLN A 53 -3.66 4.17 10.34
N THR A 54 -3.16 3.44 9.36
CA THR A 54 -1.87 2.72 9.44
C THR A 54 -0.70 3.71 9.48
N ILE A 55 -0.69 4.69 8.58
CA ILE A 55 0.36 5.71 8.49
C ILE A 55 0.36 6.60 9.73
N SER A 56 -0.82 7.05 10.17
CA SER A 56 -0.98 7.87 11.37
C SER A 56 -0.44 7.16 12.60
N LYS A 57 -0.77 5.86 12.80
CA LYS A 57 -0.24 5.07 13.94
C LYS A 57 1.28 4.92 13.90
N TRP A 58 1.85 4.68 12.72
CA TRP A 58 3.31 4.58 12.58
C TRP A 58 4.00 5.91 12.90
N LEU A 59 3.46 7.02 12.40
CA LEU A 59 3.97 8.35 12.68
C LEU A 59 3.78 8.75 14.14
N GLU A 60 2.66 8.39 14.77
CA GLU A 60 2.38 8.60 16.20
C GLU A 60 3.42 7.91 17.08
N ALA A 61 3.82 6.67 16.75
CA ALA A 61 4.85 5.94 17.48
C ALA A 61 6.21 6.66 17.50
N ILE A 62 6.46 7.57 16.56
CA ILE A 62 7.66 8.42 16.51
C ILE A 62 7.35 9.90 16.77
N GLY A 63 6.13 10.25 17.21
CA GLY A 63 5.69 11.63 17.48
C GLY A 63 5.74 12.55 16.26
N MET A 64 5.31 12.05 15.10
CA MET A 64 5.28 12.74 13.80
C MET A 64 3.90 12.65 13.12
N GLU A 65 2.85 12.33 13.87
CA GLU A 65 1.47 12.07 13.40
C GLU A 65 0.87 13.20 12.57
N LYS A 66 1.27 14.45 12.84
CA LYS A 66 0.84 15.64 12.08
C LYS A 66 1.21 15.59 10.59
N TYR A 67 2.17 14.75 10.21
CA TYR A 67 2.60 14.59 8.82
C TYR A 67 1.81 13.51 8.06
N ALA A 68 0.83 12.85 8.67
CA ALA A 68 0.10 11.74 8.03
C ALA A 68 -0.56 12.14 6.70
N ASN A 69 -1.17 13.33 6.65
CA ASN A 69 -1.80 13.82 5.42
C ASN A 69 -0.77 14.12 4.33
N ASN A 70 0.42 14.62 4.68
CA ASN A 70 1.50 14.86 3.72
C ASN A 70 1.86 13.58 2.95
N PHE A 71 1.98 12.44 3.65
CA PHE A 71 2.26 11.14 3.02
C PHE A 71 1.10 10.68 2.12
N LEU A 72 -0.14 10.85 2.59
CA LEU A 72 -1.33 10.44 1.83
C LEU A 72 -1.48 11.24 0.52
N GLU A 73 -1.34 12.57 0.59
CA GLU A 73 -1.51 13.49 -0.54
C GLU A 73 -0.48 13.24 -1.66
N GLN A 74 0.72 12.80 -1.30
CA GLN A 74 1.78 12.43 -2.25
C GLN A 74 1.71 10.96 -2.69
N GLY A 75 0.65 10.23 -2.33
CA GLY A 75 0.41 8.85 -2.77
C GLY A 75 1.26 7.80 -2.07
N PHE A 76 1.90 8.12 -0.93
CA PHE A 76 2.56 7.13 -0.07
C PHE A 76 1.51 6.39 0.76
N ALA A 77 0.77 5.52 0.08
CA ALA A 77 -0.42 4.85 0.61
C ALA A 77 -0.15 3.46 1.20
N THR A 78 1.10 2.97 1.14
CA THR A 78 1.44 1.61 1.60
C THR A 78 2.72 1.61 2.43
N PRO A 79 2.87 0.67 3.39
CA PRO A 79 4.12 0.50 4.12
C PRO A 79 5.34 0.33 3.19
N ARG A 80 5.18 -0.38 2.08
CA ARG A 80 6.25 -0.59 1.09
C ARG A 80 6.70 0.71 0.42
N GLN A 81 5.77 1.62 0.13
CA GLN A 81 6.11 2.94 -0.40
C GLN A 81 6.82 3.79 0.65
N ILE A 82 6.37 3.77 1.92
CA ILE A 82 7.03 4.48 3.02
C ILE A 82 8.48 4.01 3.20
N LEU A 83 8.72 2.70 3.12
CA LEU A 83 10.07 2.15 3.22
C LEU A 83 11.00 2.71 2.12
N ASN A 84 10.49 3.07 0.94
CA ASN A 84 11.30 3.58 -0.15
C ASN A 84 11.46 5.11 -0.16
N VAL A 85 10.87 5.82 0.82
CA VAL A 85 10.98 7.28 0.93
C VAL A 85 12.43 7.68 1.16
N SER A 86 12.95 8.52 0.26
CA SER A 86 14.29 9.10 0.40
C SER A 86 14.26 10.34 1.30
N PHE A 87 15.43 10.81 1.71
CA PHE A 87 15.53 12.04 2.51
C PHE A 87 15.04 13.28 1.74
N GLU A 88 15.24 13.30 0.42
CA GLU A 88 14.76 14.37 -0.46
C GLU A 88 13.24 14.35 -0.62
N ASP A 89 12.62 13.16 -0.65
CA ASP A 89 11.17 13.03 -0.73
C ASP A 89 10.49 13.62 0.50
N LEU A 90 11.10 13.53 1.68
CA LEU A 90 10.58 14.17 2.90
C LEU A 90 10.51 15.70 2.77
N LEU A 91 11.44 16.32 2.03
CA LEU A 91 11.35 17.75 1.73
C LEU A 91 10.20 18.03 0.75
N LYS A 92 10.05 17.22 -0.30
CA LYS A 92 8.95 17.34 -1.28
C LYS A 92 7.57 17.10 -0.66
N LEU A 93 7.50 16.29 0.39
CA LEU A 93 6.33 16.06 1.24
C LEU A 93 5.93 17.30 2.07
N GLY A 94 6.71 18.37 2.08
CA GLY A 94 6.45 19.57 2.90
C GLY A 94 6.94 19.45 4.34
N ILE A 95 7.81 18.47 4.64
CA ILE A 95 8.45 18.35 5.96
C ILE A 95 9.71 19.21 5.95
N GLU A 96 9.53 20.53 6.13
CA GLU A 96 10.63 21.50 6.10
C GLU A 96 11.67 21.33 7.22
N PRO A 97 11.29 21.06 8.49
CA PRO A 97 12.26 20.99 9.58
C PRO A 97 13.21 19.80 9.42
N ILE A 98 14.52 20.09 9.33
CA ILE A 98 15.56 19.07 9.15
C ILE A 98 15.57 18.02 10.26
N GLY A 99 15.27 18.43 11.50
CA GLY A 99 15.20 17.52 12.64
C GLY A 99 14.09 16.48 12.49
N HIS A 100 12.92 16.90 11.98
CA HIS A 100 11.81 15.99 11.74
C HIS A 100 12.12 15.04 10.58
N ARG A 101 12.71 15.56 9.48
CA ARG A 101 13.17 14.70 8.37
C ARG A 101 14.15 13.64 8.85
N LYS A 102 15.15 14.00 9.65
CA LYS A 102 16.10 13.05 10.23
C LYS A 102 15.41 12.00 11.09
N LYS A 103 14.47 12.40 11.96
CA LYS A 103 13.74 11.48 12.84
C LYS A 103 12.95 10.45 12.02
N ILE A 104 12.18 10.90 11.03
CA ILE A 104 11.37 10.04 10.16
C ILE A 104 12.26 9.13 9.31
N TYR A 105 13.31 9.68 8.70
CA TYR A 105 14.24 8.91 7.87
C TYR A 105 14.94 7.81 8.67
N ASN A 106 15.40 8.10 9.89
CA ASN A 106 16.01 7.10 10.77
C ASN A 106 15.01 6.02 11.18
N ALA A 107 13.75 6.39 11.46
CA ALA A 107 12.70 5.41 11.74
C ALA A 107 12.48 4.47 10.55
N ILE A 108 12.46 5.01 9.31
CA ILE A 108 12.35 4.20 8.09
C ILE A 108 13.54 3.24 7.95
N GLN A 109 14.78 3.69 8.19
CA GLN A 109 15.96 2.82 8.11
C GLN A 109 15.91 1.71 9.16
N ASN A 110 15.52 2.03 10.39
CA ASN A 110 15.39 1.03 11.46
C ASN A 110 14.34 -0.04 11.12
N THR A 111 13.22 0.34 10.50
CA THR A 111 12.18 -0.62 10.06
C THR A 111 12.68 -1.55 8.94
N LYS A 112 13.68 -1.16 8.13
CA LYS A 112 14.23 -2.03 7.07
C LYS A 112 15.20 -3.08 7.58
N VAL A 113 15.84 -2.82 8.72
CA VAL A 113 16.87 -3.69 9.30
C VAL A 113 16.22 -4.86 10.08
N GLN A 114 14.91 -4.78 10.32
CA GLN A 114 14.12 -5.73 11.09
C GLN A 114 13.34 -6.67 10.19
#